data_AF-A0A2V9ZE28-F1
#
_entry.id   AF-A0A2V9ZE28-F1
#
_cell.length_a   1.000
_cell.length_b   1.000
_cell.length_c   1.000
_cell.angle_alpha   90.00
_cell.angle_beta   90.00
_cell.angle_gamma   90.00
#
_symmetry.space_group_name_H-M   'P 1'
#
loop_
_entity.id
_entity.type
_entity.pdbx_description
1 polymer ?
#
loop_
_entity_poly.entity_id
_entity_poly.type
_entity_poly.pdbx_seq_one_letter_code
_entity_poly.pdbx_strand_id
1 'polypeptide(L)'
;MNSRTCCKILLLFTCLICAPLLHADELDDLARDFWSWRAAEMPVTTDDIPRLERPGGWIPKWSPDDVAGYQRDLEKFEARWKNINTSHWAVPRQVDYRLMGSAIARVRWELHVARNWQRNPLFYDDQTIGAYYYLLLPPPPSDASRSRAIVQTLGAIPKILDDAKKNLTQPVAPFAQLALDQLKEIRPAMLASTRELKPLLDQSAAHDLDSTAAAAISSLEAYRDWLSQRLPSMPSQTAVGREGYVFFLKNVALLPYTPEQLLQIGHAEWARSVAFETYEEHRNLAIAELPLFKTQAEEIEKETTAELAVRQFLKLKDILTVPDWTRHYVDRPMPSYLGPLAELGAGEADDFTGPSRLDQDGIRYITDPSPNLGYFALASAKDARPEIVHEGIPGHFFQLILSWKNPDPIRRQYYDSSANEGIGFHER
;
A
#
# COMPACT_ATOMS: atom_id res chain seq x y z
N MET A 1 -45.62 75.74 21.32
CA MET A 1 -44.45 76.61 21.10
C MET A 1 -43.25 75.72 20.80
N ASN A 2 -42.71 75.87 19.58
CA ASN A 2 -41.33 75.64 19.11
C ASN A 2 -40.62 74.31 19.50
N SER A 3 -39.94 73.56 18.63
CA SER A 3 -39.56 73.69 17.21
C SER A 3 -38.56 72.56 16.92
N ARG A 4 -38.53 72.09 15.66
CA ARG A 4 -37.43 71.40 14.95
C ARG A 4 -37.26 69.88 15.07
N THR A 5 -37.90 69.20 14.12
CA THR A 5 -37.27 68.45 13.01
C THR A 5 -35.80 68.05 13.18
N CYS A 6 -35.52 66.73 13.16
CA CYS A 6 -34.28 66.22 12.58
C CYS A 6 -34.49 64.80 12.00
N CYS A 7 -34.11 64.66 10.74
CA CYS A 7 -34.23 63.48 9.87
C CYS A 7 -33.73 62.19 10.51
N LYS A 8 -34.55 61.12 10.45
CA LYS A 8 -34.07 59.74 10.50
C LYS A 8 -33.62 59.34 9.10
N ILE A 9 -32.32 59.36 8.84
CA ILE A 9 -31.73 58.76 7.63
C ILE A 9 -31.69 57.25 7.86
N LEU A 10 -32.42 56.54 6.99
CA LEU A 10 -32.42 55.11 6.84
C LEU A 10 -31.12 54.70 6.13
N LEU A 11 -30.15 54.15 6.85
CA LEU A 11 -28.99 53.47 6.27
C LEU A 11 -29.27 51.97 6.28
N LEU A 12 -29.88 51.48 5.21
CA LEU A 12 -29.82 50.07 4.82
C LEU A 12 -28.37 49.79 4.39
N PHE A 13 -27.55 49.27 5.30
CA PHE A 13 -26.32 48.59 4.90
C PHE A 13 -26.72 47.27 4.25
N THR A 14 -26.77 47.26 2.92
CA THR A 14 -26.62 46.05 2.12
C THR A 14 -25.21 45.49 2.38
N CYS A 15 -25.09 44.63 3.39
CA CYS A 15 -24.02 43.65 3.45
C CYS A 15 -24.24 42.66 2.30
N LEU A 16 -23.82 43.03 1.09
CA LEU A 16 -23.35 42.05 0.12
C LEU A 16 -22.07 41.47 0.69
N ILE A 17 -22.23 40.50 1.59
CA ILE A 17 -21.21 39.51 1.84
C ILE A 17 -21.10 38.78 0.50
N CYS A 18 -20.10 39.15 -0.30
CA CYS A 18 -19.51 38.23 -1.26
C CYS A 18 -19.08 37.01 -0.44
N ALA A 19 -19.98 36.05 -0.26
CA ALA A 19 -19.56 34.68 -0.11
C ALA A 19 -18.67 34.43 -1.33
N PRO A 20 -17.38 34.08 -1.18
CA PRO A 20 -16.65 33.57 -2.31
C PRO A 20 -17.50 32.43 -2.84
N LEU A 21 -17.98 32.57 -4.08
CA LEU A 21 -18.50 31.44 -4.83
C LEU A 21 -17.44 30.35 -4.63
N LEU A 22 -17.83 29.22 -4.04
CA LEU A 22 -17.05 28.01 -3.97
C LEU A 22 -16.81 27.55 -5.42
N HIS A 23 -15.91 28.23 -6.13
CA HIS A 23 -15.17 27.59 -7.20
C HIS A 23 -14.24 26.62 -6.49
N ALA A 24 -14.55 25.33 -6.62
CA ALA A 24 -13.53 24.32 -6.39
C ALA A 24 -12.31 24.71 -7.23
N ASP A 25 -11.15 24.78 -6.58
CA ASP A 25 -9.91 25.12 -7.25
C ASP A 25 -9.62 24.05 -8.31
N GLU A 26 -9.18 24.43 -9.51
CA GLU A 26 -8.91 23.52 -10.63
C GLU A 26 -7.98 22.36 -10.23
N LEU A 27 -7.05 22.60 -9.30
CA LEU A 27 -6.19 21.54 -8.78
C LEU A 27 -6.92 20.59 -7.82
N ASP A 28 -7.89 21.06 -7.03
CA ASP A 28 -8.70 20.19 -6.17
C ASP A 28 -9.60 19.29 -7.02
N ASP A 29 -10.16 19.83 -8.11
CA ASP A 29 -10.94 19.06 -9.08
C ASP A 29 -10.08 18.00 -9.78
N LEU A 30 -8.88 18.40 -10.25
CA LEU A 30 -7.92 17.47 -10.81
C LEU A 30 -7.57 16.35 -9.83
N ALA A 31 -7.27 16.70 -8.58
CA ALA A 31 -6.88 15.75 -7.56
C ALA A 31 -8.01 14.76 -7.23
N ARG A 32 -9.23 15.25 -7.03
CA ARG A 32 -10.39 14.39 -6.77
C ARG A 32 -10.62 13.39 -7.91
N ASP A 33 -10.61 13.89 -9.15
CA ASP A 33 -10.83 13.04 -10.33
C ASP A 33 -9.69 12.02 -10.49
N PHE A 34 -8.44 12.45 -10.30
CA PHE A 34 -7.27 11.58 -10.39
C PHE A 34 -7.28 10.49 -9.32
N TRP A 35 -7.56 10.83 -8.07
CA TRP A 35 -7.56 9.84 -6.98
C TRP A 35 -8.75 8.88 -7.06
N SER A 36 -9.90 9.35 -7.54
CA SER A 36 -11.05 8.49 -7.83
C SER A 36 -10.74 7.51 -8.96
N TRP A 37 -10.08 7.97 -10.02
CA TRP A 37 -9.58 7.11 -11.09
C TRP A 37 -8.49 6.14 -10.60
N ARG A 38 -7.54 6.62 -9.78
CA ARG A 38 -6.45 5.81 -9.25
C ARG A 38 -6.95 4.70 -8.31
N ALA A 39 -7.98 4.95 -7.51
CA ALA A 39 -8.63 3.92 -6.71
C ALA A 39 -9.19 2.77 -7.58
N ALA A 40 -9.64 3.05 -8.81
CA ALA A 40 -10.10 2.04 -9.75
C ALA A 40 -8.96 1.38 -10.56
N GLU A 41 -7.92 2.10 -10.95
CA GLU A 41 -6.95 1.59 -11.92
C GLU A 41 -5.57 1.25 -11.37
N MET A 42 -5.29 1.60 -10.11
CA MET A 42 -4.01 1.23 -9.50
C MET A 42 -3.82 -0.28 -9.49
N PRO A 43 -2.69 -0.83 -9.99
CA PRO A 43 -2.42 -2.24 -9.85
C PRO A 43 -2.34 -2.64 -8.37
N VAL A 44 -2.73 -3.87 -8.08
CA VAL A 44 -2.35 -4.52 -6.83
C VAL A 44 -0.84 -4.76 -6.85
N THR A 45 -0.21 -4.67 -5.70
CA THR A 45 1.19 -5.02 -5.46
C THR A 45 1.26 -5.60 -4.06
N THR A 46 2.22 -6.48 -3.77
CA THR A 46 2.44 -7.02 -2.42
C THR A 46 2.85 -5.97 -1.38
N ASP A 47 3.34 -4.81 -1.84
CA ASP A 47 3.56 -3.64 -1.01
C ASP A 47 2.19 -3.10 -0.52
N ASP A 48 2.00 -3.06 0.79
CA ASP A 48 0.74 -2.72 1.45
C ASP A 48 0.61 -1.22 1.76
N ILE A 49 1.71 -0.48 1.72
CA ILE A 49 1.78 0.95 1.95
C ILE A 49 0.96 1.76 0.93
N PRO A 50 1.09 1.56 -0.40
CA PRO A 50 0.33 2.34 -1.37
C PRO A 50 -1.13 1.87 -1.47
N ARG A 51 -1.61 0.96 -0.61
CA ARG A 51 -2.96 0.37 -0.70
C ARG A 51 -4.05 1.45 -0.61
N LEU A 52 -5.00 1.39 -1.55
CA LEU A 52 -6.15 2.29 -1.63
C LEU A 52 -7.45 1.54 -1.38
N GLU A 53 -8.41 2.20 -0.72
CA GLU A 53 -9.80 1.73 -0.69
C GLU A 53 -10.36 1.69 -2.12
N ARG A 54 -10.87 0.53 -2.51
CA ARG A 54 -11.39 0.28 -3.86
C ARG A 54 -12.89 0.55 -3.92
N PRO A 55 -13.43 1.00 -5.08
CA PRO A 55 -14.87 1.16 -5.23
C PRO A 55 -15.62 -0.17 -5.13
N GLY A 56 -16.90 -0.12 -4.77
CA GLY A 56 -17.73 -1.33 -4.65
C GLY A 56 -17.83 -2.11 -5.96
N GLY A 57 -17.68 -3.44 -5.89
CA GLY A 57 -17.69 -4.32 -7.07
C GLY A 57 -16.45 -4.22 -7.95
N TRP A 58 -15.39 -3.57 -7.47
CA TRP A 58 -14.12 -3.51 -8.16
C TRP A 58 -13.49 -4.90 -8.31
N ILE A 59 -12.91 -5.14 -9.48
CA ILE A 59 -12.01 -6.26 -9.78
C ILE A 59 -10.84 -5.73 -10.60
N PRO A 60 -9.64 -6.32 -10.49
CA PRO A 60 -8.51 -5.96 -11.34
C PRO A 60 -8.84 -6.12 -12.83
N LYS A 61 -8.47 -5.13 -13.64
CA LYS A 61 -8.66 -5.12 -15.09
C LYS A 61 -7.37 -4.73 -15.78
N TRP A 62 -6.88 -5.63 -16.63
CA TRP A 62 -5.61 -5.43 -17.34
C TRP A 62 -5.69 -6.04 -18.74
N SER A 63 -6.84 -6.00 -19.41
CA SER A 63 -6.90 -6.34 -20.83
C SER A 63 -6.10 -5.32 -21.66
N PRO A 64 -5.67 -5.67 -22.89
CA PRO A 64 -5.05 -4.70 -23.79
C PRO A 64 -5.87 -3.40 -23.96
N ASP A 65 -7.20 -3.52 -23.99
CA ASP A 65 -8.10 -2.38 -24.14
C ASP A 65 -8.16 -1.52 -22.86
N ASP A 66 -8.13 -2.15 -21.68
CA ASP A 66 -8.07 -1.45 -20.39
C ASP A 66 -6.78 -0.62 -20.30
N VAL A 67 -5.62 -1.24 -20.59
CA VAL A 67 -4.32 -0.55 -20.58
C VAL A 67 -4.28 0.61 -21.57
N ALA A 68 -4.83 0.44 -22.78
CA ALA A 68 -4.96 1.53 -23.74
C ALA A 68 -5.88 2.65 -23.21
N GLY A 69 -6.91 2.31 -22.43
CA GLY A 69 -7.72 3.27 -21.67
C GLY A 69 -6.88 4.05 -20.67
N TYR A 70 -6.09 3.35 -19.84
CA TYR A 70 -5.26 3.97 -18.82
C TYR A 70 -4.23 4.94 -19.40
N GLN A 71 -3.64 4.60 -20.54
CA GLN A 71 -2.72 5.47 -21.27
C GLN A 71 -3.41 6.75 -21.77
N ARG A 72 -4.62 6.64 -22.33
CA ARG A 72 -5.40 7.82 -22.77
C ARG A 72 -5.81 8.70 -21.59
N ASP A 73 -6.20 8.11 -20.46
CA ASP A 73 -6.59 8.88 -19.28
C ASP A 73 -5.39 9.57 -18.62
N LEU A 74 -4.24 8.90 -18.56
CA LEU A 74 -2.96 9.50 -18.16
C LEU A 74 -2.65 10.76 -18.98
N GLU A 75 -2.76 10.70 -20.31
CA GLU A 75 -2.51 11.86 -21.18
C GLU A 75 -3.44 13.03 -20.86
N LYS A 76 -4.73 12.76 -20.54
CA LYS A 76 -5.68 13.80 -20.12
C LYS A 76 -5.29 14.43 -18.78
N PHE A 77 -4.91 13.61 -17.79
CA PHE A 77 -4.49 14.12 -16.48
C PHE A 77 -3.22 14.97 -16.59
N GLU A 78 -2.25 14.54 -17.39
CA GLU A 78 -1.04 15.32 -17.64
C GLU A 78 -1.32 16.65 -18.34
N ALA A 79 -2.21 16.65 -19.33
CA ALA A 79 -2.60 17.86 -20.04
C ALA A 79 -3.30 18.85 -19.08
N ARG A 80 -4.24 18.36 -18.26
CA ARG A 80 -4.91 19.17 -17.24
C ARG A 80 -3.90 19.76 -16.25
N TRP A 81 -3.05 18.92 -15.67
CA TRP A 81 -2.03 19.33 -14.70
C TRP A 81 -1.10 20.42 -15.26
N LYS A 82 -0.55 20.22 -16.46
CA LYS A 82 0.40 21.18 -17.08
C LYS A 82 -0.22 22.53 -17.43
N ASN A 83 -1.54 22.59 -17.61
CA ASN A 83 -2.25 23.81 -17.98
C ASN A 83 -2.60 24.70 -16.77
N ILE A 84 -2.45 24.21 -15.54
CA ILE A 84 -2.74 24.98 -14.33
C ILE A 84 -1.67 26.06 -14.14
N ASN A 85 -2.10 27.33 -14.05
CA ASN A 85 -1.19 28.44 -13.79
C ASN A 85 -0.90 28.59 -12.29
N THR A 86 0.33 28.28 -11.90
CA THR A 86 0.77 28.27 -10.49
C THR A 86 1.57 29.51 -10.07
N SER A 87 1.80 30.48 -10.97
CA SER A 87 2.78 31.57 -10.78
C SER A 87 2.52 32.47 -9.57
N HIS A 88 1.28 32.54 -9.10
CA HIS A 88 0.86 33.42 -7.99
C HIS A 88 0.48 32.64 -6.73
N TRP A 89 0.72 31.33 -6.69
CA TRP A 89 0.32 30.50 -5.56
C TRP A 89 1.27 30.63 -4.38
N ALA A 90 0.69 30.58 -3.17
CA ALA A 90 1.49 30.42 -1.96
C ALA A 90 2.25 29.08 -1.99
N VAL A 91 3.40 29.02 -1.31
CA VAL A 91 4.25 27.82 -1.27
C VAL A 91 3.48 26.53 -0.94
N PRO A 92 2.57 26.49 0.07
CA PRO A 92 1.80 25.27 0.35
C PRO A 92 1.03 24.74 -0.86
N ARG A 93 0.43 25.61 -1.67
CA ARG A 93 -0.33 25.22 -2.85
C ARG A 93 0.58 24.80 -4.02
N GLN A 94 1.79 25.38 -4.10
CA GLN A 94 2.81 24.90 -5.03
C GLN A 94 3.31 23.49 -4.66
N VAL A 95 3.37 23.15 -3.36
CA VAL A 95 3.66 21.79 -2.91
C VAL A 95 2.55 20.84 -3.38
N ASP A 96 1.28 21.20 -3.21
CA ASP A 96 0.15 20.39 -3.67
C ASP A 96 0.21 20.12 -5.18
N TYR A 97 0.53 21.15 -5.97
CA TYR A 97 0.76 21.01 -7.41
C TYR A 97 1.88 20.03 -7.75
N ARG A 98 2.98 20.08 -7.00
CA ARG A 98 4.14 19.18 -7.19
C ARG A 98 3.81 17.74 -6.81
N LEU A 99 3.06 17.54 -5.72
CA LEU A 99 2.57 16.22 -5.31
C LEU A 99 1.65 15.63 -6.38
N MET A 100 0.69 16.40 -6.90
CA MET A 100 -0.16 15.93 -8.00
C MET A 100 0.64 15.58 -9.26
N GLY A 101 1.62 16.40 -9.62
CA GLY A 101 2.52 16.09 -10.74
C GLY A 101 3.31 14.80 -10.53
N SER A 102 3.74 14.55 -9.29
CA SER A 102 4.50 13.36 -8.90
C SER A 102 3.62 12.10 -8.93
N ALA A 103 2.38 12.16 -8.42
CA ALA A 103 1.41 11.07 -8.51
C ALA A 103 1.06 10.71 -9.97
N ILE A 104 0.89 11.71 -10.84
CA ILE A 104 0.66 11.49 -12.28
C ILE A 104 1.93 10.89 -12.94
N ALA A 105 3.12 11.37 -12.58
CA ALA A 105 4.38 10.82 -13.07
C ALA A 105 4.58 9.35 -12.66
N ARG A 106 4.11 8.94 -11.48
CA ARG A 106 4.11 7.53 -11.04
C ARG A 106 3.37 6.64 -12.03
N VAL A 107 2.19 7.05 -12.47
CA VAL A 107 1.39 6.30 -13.46
C VAL A 107 2.13 6.19 -14.79
N ARG A 108 2.75 7.29 -15.26
CA ARG A 108 3.60 7.25 -16.46
C ARG A 108 4.74 6.25 -16.30
N TRP A 109 5.40 6.24 -15.14
CA TRP A 109 6.48 5.32 -14.86
C TRP A 109 5.99 3.87 -14.90
N GLU A 110 4.87 3.55 -14.26
CA GLU A 110 4.26 2.21 -14.26
C GLU A 110 3.92 1.72 -15.67
N LEU A 111 3.22 2.55 -16.45
CA LEU A 111 2.70 2.17 -17.76
C LEU A 111 3.75 2.16 -18.87
N HIS A 112 4.73 3.07 -18.83
CA HIS A 112 5.66 3.30 -19.95
C HIS A 112 7.13 3.05 -19.64
N VAL A 113 7.56 3.10 -18.38
CA VAL A 113 8.98 2.93 -18.00
C VAL A 113 9.22 1.53 -17.44
N ALA A 114 8.63 1.23 -16.28
CA ALA A 114 8.70 -0.08 -15.64
C ALA A 114 8.06 -1.16 -16.51
N ARG A 115 6.84 -0.86 -17.02
CA ARG A 115 6.06 -1.74 -17.91
C ARG A 115 5.88 -3.14 -17.32
N ASN A 116 5.62 -3.20 -16.00
CA ASN A 116 5.43 -4.47 -15.30
C ASN A 116 4.34 -5.32 -15.95
N TRP A 117 3.24 -4.70 -16.37
CA TRP A 117 2.17 -5.36 -17.12
C TRP A 117 2.63 -6.07 -18.42
N GLN A 118 3.76 -5.69 -19.02
CA GLN A 118 4.33 -6.38 -20.21
C GLN A 118 5.51 -7.31 -19.90
N ARG A 119 6.22 -7.02 -18.80
CA ARG A 119 7.56 -7.57 -18.53
C ARG A 119 7.61 -8.48 -17.31
N ASN A 120 6.68 -8.33 -16.39
CA ASN A 120 6.71 -8.97 -15.09
C ASN A 120 5.52 -9.93 -14.98
N PRO A 121 5.72 -11.26 -15.11
CA PRO A 121 4.67 -12.23 -14.84
C PRO A 121 4.08 -12.17 -13.42
N LEU A 122 4.90 -11.93 -12.39
CA LEU A 122 4.45 -11.81 -10.98
C LEU A 122 3.41 -10.69 -10.79
N PHE A 123 3.45 -9.66 -11.64
CA PHE A 123 2.41 -8.63 -11.67
C PHE A 123 1.00 -9.22 -11.76
N TYR A 124 0.82 -10.31 -12.51
CA TYR A 124 -0.47 -10.95 -12.70
C TYR A 124 -0.85 -11.88 -11.55
N ASP A 125 0.11 -12.37 -10.79
CA ASP A 125 -0.17 -13.06 -9.55
C ASP A 125 -0.65 -12.05 -8.49
N ASP A 126 -0.04 -10.86 -8.42
CA ASP A 126 -0.54 -9.74 -7.60
C ASP A 126 -1.96 -9.34 -8.00
N GLN A 127 -2.25 -9.24 -9.31
CA GLN A 127 -3.59 -8.90 -9.81
C GLN A 127 -4.62 -10.03 -9.61
N THR A 128 -4.22 -11.21 -9.14
CA THR A 128 -5.12 -12.34 -8.92
C THR A 128 -5.10 -12.79 -7.47
N ILE A 129 -4.06 -13.50 -7.06
CA ILE A 129 -3.87 -14.01 -5.70
C ILE A 129 -3.72 -12.84 -4.74
N GLY A 130 -2.91 -11.83 -5.06
CA GLY A 130 -2.74 -10.65 -4.20
C GLY A 130 -4.05 -9.88 -4.00
N ALA A 131 -4.81 -9.68 -5.09
CA ALA A 131 -6.12 -9.03 -5.04
C ALA A 131 -7.12 -9.79 -4.15
N TYR A 132 -7.12 -11.13 -4.23
CA TYR A 132 -7.91 -11.98 -3.35
C TYR A 132 -7.43 -11.88 -1.90
N TYR A 133 -6.12 -11.98 -1.66
CA TYR A 133 -5.48 -11.92 -0.36
C TYR A 133 -5.84 -10.65 0.41
N TYR A 134 -5.84 -9.49 -0.26
CA TYR A 134 -6.18 -8.20 0.36
C TYR A 134 -7.60 -8.09 0.86
N LEU A 135 -8.55 -8.81 0.26
CA LEU A 135 -9.92 -8.86 0.75
C LEU A 135 -10.07 -9.71 2.02
N LEU A 136 -9.05 -10.52 2.36
CA LEU A 136 -9.03 -11.40 3.53
C LEU A 136 -8.33 -10.78 4.74
N LEU A 137 -7.53 -9.73 4.55
CA LEU A 137 -6.78 -9.08 5.64
C LEU A 137 -7.71 -8.48 6.72
N PRO A 138 -8.79 -7.75 6.37
CA PRO A 138 -9.74 -7.28 7.36
C PRO A 138 -10.38 -8.44 8.14
N PRO A 139 -10.35 -8.43 9.49
CA PRO A 139 -10.85 -9.54 10.29
C PRO A 139 -12.36 -9.77 10.08
N PRO A 140 -12.87 -10.99 10.35
CA PRO A 140 -14.29 -11.29 10.30
C PRO A 140 -15.07 -10.53 11.41
N PRO A 141 -16.41 -10.37 11.24
CA PRO A 141 -17.23 -10.92 10.16
C PRO A 141 -17.07 -10.18 8.83
N SER A 142 -17.15 -10.93 7.73
CA SER A 142 -17.28 -10.35 6.39
C SER A 142 -18.73 -9.91 6.17
N ASP A 143 -18.95 -8.63 5.88
CA ASP A 143 -20.27 -8.20 5.44
C ASP A 143 -20.59 -8.75 4.04
N ALA A 144 -21.86 -8.63 3.65
CA ALA A 144 -22.31 -9.14 2.36
C ALA A 144 -21.61 -8.46 1.16
N SER A 145 -21.12 -7.22 1.32
CA SER A 145 -20.38 -6.52 0.27
C SER A 145 -18.99 -7.13 0.07
N ARG A 146 -18.24 -7.32 1.15
CA ARG A 146 -16.92 -7.96 1.16
C ARG A 146 -17.00 -9.41 0.69
N SER A 147 -17.99 -10.17 1.17
CA SER A 147 -18.19 -11.55 0.71
C SER A 147 -18.45 -11.64 -0.79
N ARG A 148 -19.24 -10.73 -1.37
CA ARG A 148 -19.42 -10.67 -2.83
C ARG A 148 -18.14 -10.28 -3.56
N ALA A 149 -17.40 -9.28 -3.06
CA ALA A 149 -16.15 -8.84 -3.67
C ALA A 149 -15.11 -9.98 -3.70
N ILE A 150 -15.03 -10.79 -2.66
CA ILE A 150 -14.17 -11.98 -2.60
C ILE A 150 -14.49 -12.95 -3.74
N VAL A 151 -15.76 -13.35 -3.87
CA VAL A 151 -16.18 -14.32 -4.91
C VAL A 151 -16.01 -13.72 -6.31
N GLN A 152 -16.34 -12.44 -6.50
CA GLN A 152 -16.14 -11.74 -7.78
C GLN A 152 -14.67 -11.67 -8.18
N THR A 153 -13.77 -11.41 -7.23
CA THR A 153 -12.32 -11.36 -7.46
C THR A 153 -11.80 -12.72 -7.88
N LEU A 154 -12.19 -13.80 -7.19
CA LEU A 154 -11.88 -15.17 -7.61
C LEU A 154 -12.40 -15.48 -9.02
N GLY A 155 -13.65 -15.07 -9.31
CA GLY A 155 -14.27 -15.29 -10.63
C GLY A 155 -13.60 -14.51 -11.77
N ALA A 156 -12.88 -13.43 -11.47
CA ALA A 156 -12.15 -12.65 -12.46
C ALA A 156 -10.80 -13.27 -12.86
N ILE A 157 -10.23 -14.14 -12.02
CA ILE A 157 -8.89 -14.73 -12.21
C ILE A 157 -8.69 -15.35 -13.60
N PRO A 158 -9.59 -16.20 -14.13
CA PRO A 158 -9.42 -16.78 -15.46
C PRO A 158 -9.23 -15.73 -16.56
N LYS A 159 -10.05 -14.69 -16.57
CA LYS A 159 -9.97 -13.61 -17.56
C LYS A 159 -8.67 -12.82 -17.41
N ILE A 160 -8.28 -12.47 -16.18
CA ILE A 160 -7.05 -11.72 -15.91
C ILE A 160 -5.83 -12.48 -16.44
N LEU A 161 -5.75 -13.79 -16.23
CA LEU A 161 -4.64 -14.62 -16.71
C LEU A 161 -4.65 -14.84 -18.22
N ASP A 162 -5.82 -14.84 -18.87
CA ASP A 162 -5.89 -14.84 -20.33
C ASP A 162 -5.44 -13.52 -20.93
N ASP A 163 -5.74 -12.40 -20.27
CA ASP A 163 -5.21 -11.08 -20.65
C ASP A 163 -3.71 -10.97 -20.36
N ALA A 164 -3.21 -11.59 -19.30
CA ALA A 164 -1.78 -11.70 -19.00
C ALA A 164 -0.99 -12.28 -20.17
N LYS A 165 -1.48 -13.39 -20.74
CA LYS A 165 -0.82 -14.05 -21.88
C LYS A 165 -0.76 -13.17 -23.13
N LYS A 166 -1.69 -12.21 -23.28
CA LYS A 166 -1.69 -11.22 -24.39
C LYS A 166 -0.73 -10.07 -24.13
N ASN A 167 -0.66 -9.62 -22.88
CA ASN A 167 0.11 -8.45 -22.49
C ASN A 167 1.60 -8.72 -22.28
N LEU A 168 1.94 -9.93 -21.82
CA LEU A 168 3.31 -10.40 -21.57
C LEU A 168 4.05 -10.65 -22.90
N THR A 169 4.33 -9.55 -23.59
CA THR A 169 5.02 -9.49 -24.88
C THR A 169 6.53 -9.45 -24.71
N GLN A 170 7.03 -9.02 -23.56
CA GLN A 170 8.47 -8.93 -23.23
C GLN A 170 8.77 -9.45 -21.80
N PRO A 171 8.24 -10.62 -21.39
CA PRO A 171 8.43 -11.12 -20.04
C PRO A 171 9.90 -11.44 -19.78
N VAL A 172 10.37 -11.24 -18.55
CA VAL A 172 11.76 -11.49 -18.16
C VAL A 172 11.85 -12.64 -17.15
N ALA A 173 12.90 -13.45 -17.26
CA ALA A 173 13.05 -14.71 -16.55
C ALA A 173 13.03 -14.57 -15.01
N PRO A 174 13.69 -13.57 -14.37
CA PRO A 174 13.68 -13.47 -12.91
C PRO A 174 12.28 -13.27 -12.34
N PHE A 175 11.46 -12.42 -12.98
CA PHE A 175 10.08 -12.21 -12.56
C PHE A 175 9.17 -13.41 -12.86
N ALA A 176 9.42 -14.12 -13.96
CA ALA A 176 8.74 -15.37 -14.24
C ALA A 176 9.08 -16.45 -13.20
N GLN A 177 10.32 -16.51 -12.73
CA GLN A 177 10.73 -17.44 -11.69
C GLN A 177 10.02 -17.16 -10.37
N LEU A 178 9.96 -15.90 -9.93
CA LEU A 178 9.22 -15.52 -8.73
C LEU A 178 7.73 -15.88 -8.82
N ALA A 179 7.10 -15.61 -9.97
CA ALA A 179 5.72 -16.02 -10.24
C ALA A 179 5.55 -17.55 -10.13
N LEU A 180 6.45 -18.32 -10.75
CA LEU A 180 6.43 -19.79 -10.68
C LEU A 180 6.63 -20.32 -9.26
N ASP A 181 7.49 -19.68 -8.47
CA ASP A 181 7.73 -20.05 -7.07
C ASP A 181 6.46 -19.84 -6.23
N GLN A 182 5.78 -18.70 -6.41
CA GLN A 182 4.48 -18.43 -5.76
C GLN A 182 3.39 -19.41 -6.22
N LEU A 183 3.36 -19.77 -7.50
CA LEU A 183 2.33 -20.65 -8.07
C LEU A 183 2.58 -22.15 -7.82
N LYS A 184 3.74 -22.53 -7.27
CA LYS A 184 4.15 -23.94 -7.15
C LYS A 184 3.12 -24.79 -6.41
N GLU A 185 2.67 -24.33 -5.24
CA GLU A 185 1.71 -25.01 -4.36
C GLU A 185 0.34 -24.31 -4.33
N ILE A 186 -0.05 -23.66 -5.44
CA ILE A 186 -1.24 -22.80 -5.46
C ILE A 186 -2.54 -23.54 -5.19
N ARG A 187 -2.70 -24.77 -5.71
CA ARG A 187 -3.90 -25.58 -5.53
C ARG A 187 -4.17 -25.91 -4.06
N PRO A 188 -3.26 -26.57 -3.31
CA PRO A 188 -3.51 -26.87 -1.91
C PRO A 188 -3.72 -25.61 -1.07
N ALA A 189 -2.98 -24.53 -1.33
CA ALA A 189 -3.14 -23.27 -0.61
C ALA A 189 -4.53 -22.64 -0.81
N MET A 190 -4.98 -22.50 -2.06
CA MET A 190 -6.29 -21.93 -2.37
C MET A 190 -7.44 -22.79 -1.84
N LEU A 191 -7.33 -24.14 -1.93
CA LEU A 191 -8.34 -25.04 -1.37
C LEU A 191 -8.42 -24.94 0.16
N ALA A 192 -7.29 -24.82 0.84
CA ALA A 192 -7.26 -24.62 2.28
C ALA A 192 -7.88 -23.26 2.65
N SER A 193 -7.44 -22.18 1.99
CA SER A 193 -7.96 -20.83 2.20
C SER A 193 -9.50 -20.77 2.04
N THR A 194 -10.03 -21.24 0.92
CA THR A 194 -11.46 -21.13 0.62
C THR A 194 -12.30 -22.02 1.54
N ARG A 195 -11.81 -23.20 1.91
CA ARG A 195 -12.48 -24.10 2.87
C ARG A 195 -12.66 -23.42 4.24
N GLU A 196 -11.59 -22.83 4.77
CA GLU A 196 -11.62 -22.16 6.08
C GLU A 196 -12.39 -20.83 6.03
N LEU A 197 -12.40 -20.17 4.88
CA LEU A 197 -13.14 -18.91 4.68
C LEU A 197 -14.64 -19.12 4.54
N LYS A 198 -15.09 -20.20 3.89
CA LYS A 198 -16.50 -20.47 3.57
C LYS A 198 -17.49 -20.26 4.72
N PRO A 199 -17.25 -20.77 5.95
CA PRO A 199 -18.17 -20.56 7.07
C PRO A 199 -18.23 -19.12 7.59
N LEU A 200 -17.29 -18.25 7.16
CA LEU A 200 -17.18 -16.84 7.59
C LEU A 200 -17.80 -15.86 6.56
N LEU A 201 -18.35 -16.36 5.45
CA LEU A 201 -18.97 -15.55 4.41
C LEU A 201 -20.49 -15.47 4.57
N ASP A 202 -21.08 -14.41 4.01
CA ASP A 202 -22.52 -14.35 3.78
C ASP A 202 -23.01 -15.55 2.97
N GLN A 203 -24.21 -16.06 3.31
CA GLN A 203 -24.76 -17.29 2.73
C GLN A 203 -24.88 -17.25 1.20
N SER A 204 -25.20 -16.08 0.63
CA SER A 204 -25.32 -15.92 -0.82
C SER A 204 -23.97 -16.07 -1.54
N ALA A 205 -22.90 -15.56 -0.94
CA ALA A 205 -21.54 -15.67 -1.48
C ALA A 205 -20.94 -17.08 -1.25
N ALA A 206 -21.24 -17.70 -0.11
CA ALA A 206 -20.73 -19.03 0.23
C ALA A 206 -21.20 -20.14 -0.74
N HIS A 207 -22.35 -19.96 -1.40
CA HIS A 207 -22.91 -20.92 -2.36
C HIS A 207 -22.01 -21.10 -3.59
N ASP A 208 -21.49 -20.00 -4.15
CA ASP A 208 -20.73 -20.00 -5.41
C ASP A 208 -19.22 -20.13 -5.20
N LEU A 209 -18.75 -20.10 -3.95
CA LEU A 209 -17.32 -20.06 -3.62
C LEU A 209 -16.55 -21.27 -4.19
N ASP A 210 -17.03 -22.49 -3.98
CA ASP A 210 -16.28 -23.70 -4.33
C ASP A 210 -16.08 -23.83 -5.85
N SER A 211 -17.14 -23.59 -6.64
CA SER A 211 -17.08 -23.68 -8.10
C SER A 211 -16.21 -22.57 -8.69
N THR A 212 -16.32 -21.36 -8.14
CA THR A 212 -15.51 -20.21 -8.55
C THR A 212 -14.04 -20.43 -8.22
N ALA A 213 -13.73 -20.93 -7.02
CA ALA A 213 -12.38 -21.27 -6.60
C ALA A 213 -11.77 -22.37 -7.48
N ALA A 214 -12.53 -23.42 -7.81
CA ALA A 214 -12.05 -24.50 -8.67
C ALA A 214 -11.64 -24.00 -10.07
N ALA A 215 -12.42 -23.09 -10.65
CA ALA A 215 -12.09 -22.46 -11.92
C ALA A 215 -10.83 -21.58 -11.82
N ALA A 216 -10.75 -20.73 -10.80
CA ALA A 216 -9.59 -19.89 -10.55
C ALA A 216 -8.28 -20.69 -10.38
N ILE A 217 -8.32 -21.74 -9.56
CA ILE A 217 -7.17 -22.63 -9.32
C ILE A 217 -6.70 -23.26 -10.63
N SER A 218 -7.63 -23.77 -11.44
CA SER A 218 -7.29 -24.41 -12.72
C SER A 218 -6.66 -23.42 -13.69
N SER A 219 -7.12 -22.17 -13.72
CA SER A 219 -6.51 -21.11 -14.52
C SER A 219 -5.11 -20.70 -14.02
N LEU A 220 -4.88 -20.64 -12.71
CA LEU A 220 -3.58 -20.36 -12.11
C LEU A 220 -2.56 -21.46 -12.44
N GLU A 221 -2.95 -22.73 -12.36
CA GLU A 221 -2.09 -23.85 -12.77
C GLU A 221 -1.79 -23.80 -14.28
N ALA A 222 -2.79 -23.52 -15.11
CA ALA A 222 -2.57 -23.36 -16.55
C ALA A 222 -1.63 -22.18 -16.87
N TYR A 223 -1.68 -21.11 -16.08
CA TYR A 223 -0.76 -19.98 -16.21
C TYR A 223 0.66 -20.35 -15.77
N ARG A 224 0.83 -21.05 -14.65
CA ARG A 224 2.11 -21.63 -14.21
C ARG A 224 2.72 -22.52 -15.29
N ASP A 225 1.93 -23.41 -15.88
CA ASP A 225 2.41 -24.32 -16.93
C ASP A 225 2.81 -23.55 -18.20
N TRP A 226 2.03 -22.52 -18.57
CA TRP A 226 2.36 -21.62 -19.69
C TRP A 226 3.66 -20.83 -19.45
N LEU A 227 3.87 -20.32 -18.24
CA LEU A 227 5.11 -19.63 -17.85
C LEU A 227 6.31 -20.60 -17.88
N SER A 228 6.16 -21.80 -17.31
CA SER A 228 7.20 -22.82 -17.26
C SER A 228 7.71 -23.19 -18.66
N GLN A 229 6.81 -23.32 -19.63
CA GLN A 229 7.16 -23.62 -21.03
C GLN A 229 7.94 -22.49 -21.71
N ARG A 230 7.68 -21.24 -21.33
CA ARG A 230 8.29 -20.05 -21.94
C ARG A 230 9.56 -19.58 -21.24
N LEU A 231 9.71 -19.88 -19.95
CA LEU A 231 10.82 -19.46 -19.10
C LEU A 231 12.19 -19.63 -19.78
N PRO A 232 12.53 -20.76 -20.43
CA PRO A 232 13.85 -20.94 -21.05
C PRO A 232 14.17 -19.94 -22.16
N SER A 233 13.16 -19.29 -22.74
CA SER A 233 13.32 -18.29 -23.81
C SER A 233 13.34 -16.84 -23.31
N MET A 234 13.05 -16.60 -22.04
CA MET A 234 12.93 -15.25 -21.49
C MET A 234 14.32 -14.65 -21.17
N PRO A 235 14.55 -13.36 -21.48
CA PRO A 235 15.78 -12.67 -21.12
C PRO A 235 15.86 -12.41 -19.61
N SER A 236 17.08 -12.26 -19.08
CA SER A 236 17.31 -12.01 -17.65
C SER A 236 17.33 -10.54 -17.22
N GLN A 237 17.37 -9.60 -18.18
CA GLN A 237 17.53 -8.18 -17.87
C GLN A 237 16.26 -7.56 -17.29
N THR A 238 16.28 -7.23 -16.00
CA THR A 238 15.16 -6.60 -15.28
C THR A 238 15.24 -5.07 -15.28
N ALA A 239 16.45 -4.49 -15.38
CA ALA A 239 16.68 -3.07 -15.17
C ALA A 239 15.84 -2.17 -16.10
N VAL A 240 15.35 -1.05 -15.55
CA VAL A 240 14.62 0.00 -16.30
C VAL A 240 15.56 0.99 -17.02
N GLY A 241 16.87 0.76 -16.92
CA GLY A 241 17.90 1.66 -17.45
C GLY A 241 18.08 2.93 -16.62
N ARG A 242 19.19 3.63 -16.87
CA ARG A 242 19.56 4.86 -16.15
C ARG A 242 18.47 5.94 -16.27
N GLU A 243 17.99 6.20 -17.47
CA GLU A 243 17.00 7.25 -17.72
C GLU A 243 15.69 6.97 -16.99
N GLY A 244 15.22 5.72 -17.01
CA GLY A 244 14.03 5.31 -16.27
C GLY A 244 14.19 5.46 -14.76
N TYR A 245 15.38 5.15 -14.23
CA TYR A 245 15.68 5.33 -12.81
C TYR A 245 15.79 6.81 -12.42
N VAL A 246 16.45 7.64 -13.23
CA VAL A 246 16.50 9.10 -13.03
C VAL A 246 15.12 9.73 -13.12
N PHE A 247 14.27 9.26 -14.04
CA PHE A 247 12.88 9.71 -14.14
C PHE A 247 12.13 9.44 -12.83
N PHE A 248 12.25 8.21 -12.30
CA PHE A 248 11.64 7.84 -11.03
C PHE A 248 12.12 8.75 -9.88
N LEU A 249 13.43 8.84 -9.68
CA LEU A 249 14.00 9.64 -8.59
C LEU A 249 13.52 11.10 -8.64
N LYS A 250 13.57 11.75 -9.80
CA LYS A 250 13.26 13.17 -9.92
C LYS A 250 11.77 13.49 -9.93
N ASN A 251 10.96 12.67 -10.60
CA ASN A 251 9.57 13.00 -10.87
C ASN A 251 8.60 12.24 -9.97
N VAL A 252 8.95 11.04 -9.51
CA VAL A 252 8.12 10.23 -8.63
C VAL A 252 8.55 10.45 -7.18
N ALA A 253 9.75 10.03 -6.81
CA ALA A 253 10.27 10.13 -5.44
C ALA A 253 10.65 11.56 -5.02
N LEU A 254 10.69 12.51 -5.96
CA LEU A 254 11.08 13.92 -5.75
C LEU A 254 12.45 14.09 -5.07
N LEU A 255 13.36 13.14 -5.29
CA LEU A 255 14.71 13.17 -4.76
C LEU A 255 15.65 13.99 -5.68
N PRO A 256 16.48 14.89 -5.11
CA PRO A 256 17.39 15.72 -5.88
C PRO A 256 18.70 15.01 -6.26
N TYR A 257 18.84 13.72 -5.93
CA TYR A 257 20.08 12.96 -6.08
C TYR A 257 20.16 12.21 -7.41
N THR A 258 21.38 12.07 -7.93
CA THR A 258 21.66 11.13 -9.02
C THR A 258 21.81 9.70 -8.49
N PRO A 259 21.69 8.68 -9.36
CA PRO A 259 21.94 7.29 -8.97
C PRO A 259 23.35 7.09 -8.36
N GLU A 260 24.36 7.77 -8.89
CA GLU A 260 25.73 7.71 -8.37
C GLU A 260 25.86 8.30 -6.96
N GLN A 261 25.18 9.43 -6.71
CA GLN A 261 25.16 10.04 -5.39
C GLN A 261 24.49 9.13 -4.37
N LEU A 262 23.35 8.52 -4.75
CA LEU A 262 22.67 7.55 -3.88
C LEU A 262 23.53 6.32 -3.60
N LEU A 263 24.26 5.82 -4.60
CA LEU A 263 25.18 4.70 -4.39
C LEU A 263 26.31 5.07 -3.42
N GLN A 264 26.87 6.27 -3.55
CA GLN A 264 27.91 6.76 -2.63
C GLN A 264 27.38 6.91 -1.20
N ILE A 265 26.18 7.48 -1.04
CA ILE A 265 25.49 7.60 0.25
C ILE A 265 25.27 6.20 0.84
N GLY A 266 24.72 5.27 0.05
CA GLY A 266 24.46 3.90 0.48
C GLY A 266 25.72 3.16 0.94
N HIS A 267 26.85 3.33 0.27
CA HIS A 267 28.13 2.75 0.72
C HIS A 267 28.61 3.33 2.06
N ALA A 268 28.46 4.64 2.25
CA ALA A 268 28.82 5.28 3.50
C ALA A 268 27.93 4.79 4.66
N GLU A 269 26.62 4.72 4.43
CA GLU A 269 25.66 4.25 5.43
C GLU A 269 25.82 2.76 5.74
N TRP A 270 26.11 1.92 4.73
CA TRP A 270 26.44 0.51 4.97
C TRP A 270 27.67 0.36 5.87
N ALA A 271 28.75 1.09 5.56
CA ALA A 271 29.98 1.02 6.34
C ALA A 271 29.75 1.48 7.80
N ARG A 272 28.93 2.52 7.98
CA ARG A 272 28.55 3.04 9.30
C ARG A 272 27.73 2.01 10.08
N SER A 273 26.71 1.41 9.47
CA SER A 273 25.85 0.42 10.11
C SER A 273 26.61 -0.83 10.53
N VAL A 274 27.45 -1.39 9.65
CA VAL A 274 28.28 -2.57 9.97
C VAL A 274 29.27 -2.27 11.08
N ALA A 275 29.87 -1.08 11.08
CA ALA A 275 30.78 -0.69 12.17
C ALA A 275 30.06 -0.59 13.51
N PHE A 276 28.88 0.03 13.55
CA PHE A 276 28.09 0.16 14.78
C PHE A 276 27.59 -1.19 15.29
N GLU A 277 27.09 -2.06 14.40
CA GLU A 277 26.72 -3.43 14.73
C GLU A 277 27.91 -4.17 15.35
N THR A 278 29.08 -4.14 14.69
CA THR A 278 30.30 -4.80 15.19
C THR A 278 30.72 -4.27 16.57
N TYR A 279 30.60 -2.96 16.80
CA TYR A 279 30.94 -2.36 18.10
C TYR A 279 29.97 -2.79 19.20
N GLU A 280 28.67 -2.83 18.91
CA GLU A 280 27.66 -3.26 19.88
C GLU A 280 27.74 -4.77 20.14
N GLU A 281 28.00 -5.61 19.13
CA GLU A 281 28.28 -7.04 19.31
C GLU A 281 29.49 -7.25 20.23
N HIS A 282 30.60 -6.54 19.96
CA HIS A 282 31.81 -6.66 20.78
C HIS A 282 31.58 -6.19 22.22
N ARG A 283 30.88 -5.06 22.40
CA ARG A 283 30.51 -4.52 23.71
C ARG A 283 29.66 -5.50 24.51
N ASN A 284 28.78 -6.24 23.84
CA ASN A 284 27.79 -7.11 24.45
C ASN A 284 28.19 -8.60 24.45
N LEU A 285 29.46 -8.96 24.16
CA LEU A 285 29.95 -10.35 24.14
C LEU A 285 29.64 -11.17 25.40
N ALA A 286 29.55 -10.51 26.56
CA ALA A 286 29.25 -11.16 27.84
C ALA A 286 27.76 -11.20 28.19
N ILE A 287 26.89 -10.65 27.33
CA ILE A 287 25.44 -10.59 27.53
C ILE A 287 24.81 -11.70 26.70
N ALA A 288 23.92 -12.49 27.32
CA ALA A 288 23.17 -13.51 26.59
C ALA A 288 22.23 -12.88 25.57
N GLU A 289 22.09 -13.50 24.40
CA GLU A 289 21.08 -13.10 23.43
C GLU A 289 19.67 -13.16 24.03
N LEU A 290 18.79 -12.28 23.53
CA LEU A 290 17.37 -12.35 23.85
C LEU A 290 16.80 -13.68 23.36
N PRO A 291 16.14 -14.47 24.23
CA PRO A 291 15.49 -15.69 23.81
C PRO A 291 14.26 -15.37 22.95
N LEU A 292 13.83 -16.34 22.15
CA LEU A 292 12.51 -16.28 21.53
C LEU A 292 11.43 -16.36 22.61
N PHE A 293 10.30 -15.69 22.36
CA PHE A 293 9.07 -15.96 23.11
C PHE A 293 8.69 -17.45 22.96
N LYS A 294 8.11 -18.03 24.00
CA LYS A 294 7.84 -19.48 24.05
C LYS A 294 6.63 -19.86 23.21
N THR A 295 5.69 -18.95 23.07
CA THR A 295 4.44 -19.14 22.34
C THR A 295 4.03 -17.85 21.67
N GLN A 296 3.25 -17.95 20.59
CA GLN A 296 2.63 -16.79 19.95
C GLN A 296 1.78 -15.95 20.92
N ALA A 297 1.10 -16.59 21.87
CA ALA A 297 0.31 -15.88 22.87
C ALA A 297 1.19 -15.02 23.80
N GLU A 298 2.38 -15.50 24.16
CA GLU A 298 3.34 -14.71 24.94
C GLU A 298 3.86 -13.51 24.13
N GLU A 299 4.18 -13.72 22.85
CA GLU A 299 4.62 -12.63 21.95
C GLU A 299 3.55 -11.52 21.86
N ILE A 300 2.29 -11.87 21.61
CA ILE A 300 1.17 -10.91 21.52
C ILE A 300 0.99 -10.14 22.83
N GLU A 301 1.06 -10.80 23.99
CA GLU A 301 0.95 -10.12 25.30
C GLU A 301 2.10 -9.11 25.50
N LYS A 302 3.31 -9.47 25.05
CA LYS A 302 4.51 -8.63 25.14
C LYS A 302 4.46 -7.47 24.17
N GLU A 303 3.98 -7.68 22.95
CA GLU A 303 3.72 -6.64 21.97
C GLU A 303 2.77 -5.59 22.55
N THR A 304 1.61 -6.00 23.06
CA THR A 304 0.60 -5.07 23.60
C THR A 304 1.18 -4.23 24.76
N THR A 305 1.99 -4.85 25.62
CA THR A 305 2.66 -4.13 26.72
C THR A 305 3.72 -3.15 26.20
N ALA A 306 4.48 -3.56 25.19
CA ALA A 306 5.53 -2.77 24.57
C ALA A 306 4.96 -1.58 23.79
N GLU A 307 3.84 -1.74 23.08
CA GLU A 307 3.17 -0.68 22.32
C GLU A 307 2.75 0.48 23.23
N LEU A 308 2.12 0.16 24.36
CA LEU A 308 1.76 1.14 25.38
C LEU A 308 3.01 1.83 25.97
N ALA A 309 4.08 1.09 26.18
CA ALA A 309 5.34 1.63 26.69
C ALA A 309 6.00 2.58 25.68
N VAL A 310 5.96 2.27 24.38
CA VAL A 310 6.45 3.14 23.30
C VAL A 310 5.67 4.46 23.28
N ARG A 311 4.33 4.41 23.30
CA ARG A 311 3.50 5.62 23.37
C ARG A 311 3.82 6.47 24.60
N GLN A 312 3.93 5.83 25.76
CA GLN A 312 4.27 6.51 27.00
C GLN A 312 5.65 7.15 26.89
N PHE A 313 6.64 6.46 26.31
CA PHE A 313 7.98 6.97 26.10
C PHE A 313 7.99 8.21 25.20
N LEU A 314 7.31 8.16 24.04
CA LEU A 314 7.22 9.29 23.11
C LEU A 314 6.68 10.56 23.79
N LYS A 315 5.63 10.40 24.60
CA LYS A 315 5.03 11.49 25.38
C LYS A 315 5.93 11.99 26.51
N LEU A 316 6.53 11.08 27.29
CA LEU A 316 7.39 11.44 28.43
C LEU A 316 8.69 12.12 28.00
N LYS A 317 9.19 11.81 26.79
CA LYS A 317 10.40 12.38 26.22
C LYS A 317 10.17 13.58 25.32
N ASP A 318 8.93 14.02 25.17
CA ASP A 318 8.55 15.13 24.29
C ASP A 318 9.06 14.95 22.85
N ILE A 319 9.01 13.70 22.35
CA ILE A 319 9.44 13.35 20.99
C ILE A 319 8.30 13.62 20.02
N LEU A 320 7.12 13.06 20.32
CA LEU A 320 5.96 13.11 19.45
C LEU A 320 4.68 13.03 20.28
N THR A 321 3.67 13.82 19.89
CA THR A 321 2.31 13.72 20.45
C THR A 321 1.50 12.70 19.66
N VAL A 322 1.07 11.62 20.32
CA VAL A 322 0.11 10.66 19.78
C VAL A 322 -1.30 11.13 20.15
N PRO A 323 -2.19 11.46 19.18
CA PRO A 323 -3.54 11.92 19.49
C PRO A 323 -4.39 10.86 20.21
N ASP A 324 -5.25 11.29 21.15
CA ASP A 324 -6.09 10.37 21.96
C ASP A 324 -7.08 9.53 21.14
N TRP A 325 -7.38 9.93 19.90
CA TRP A 325 -8.26 9.18 19.00
C TRP A 325 -7.53 8.04 18.26
N THR A 326 -6.19 8.03 18.27
CA THR A 326 -5.37 7.02 17.58
C THR A 326 -5.55 5.65 18.23
N ARG A 327 -6.07 4.71 17.44
CA ARG A 327 -6.19 3.28 17.80
C ARG A 327 -4.84 2.58 17.88
N HIS A 328 -4.83 1.32 18.30
CA HIS A 328 -3.61 0.56 18.52
C HIS A 328 -3.13 -0.14 17.25
N TYR A 329 -1.83 -0.38 17.20
CA TYR A 329 -1.26 -1.40 16.33
C TYR A 329 -1.11 -2.66 17.19
N VAL A 330 -1.60 -3.81 16.71
CA VAL A 330 -1.66 -5.03 17.50
C VAL A 330 -1.28 -6.27 16.69
N ASP A 331 -0.59 -7.20 17.34
CA ASP A 331 -0.35 -8.51 16.77
C ASP A 331 -1.55 -9.44 16.94
N ARG A 332 -1.84 -10.26 15.92
CA ARG A 332 -2.86 -11.30 15.97
C ARG A 332 -2.37 -12.63 15.41
N PRO A 333 -2.94 -13.76 15.86
CA PRO A 333 -2.66 -15.06 15.25
C PRO A 333 -3.02 -15.09 13.76
N MET A 334 -2.13 -15.64 12.93
CA MET A 334 -2.41 -15.92 11.52
C MET A 334 -3.69 -16.75 11.34
N PRO A 335 -4.74 -16.24 10.67
CA PRO A 335 -5.96 -16.99 10.43
C PRO A 335 -5.74 -18.14 9.45
N SER A 336 -6.39 -19.28 9.67
CA SER A 336 -6.25 -20.48 8.82
C SER A 336 -6.68 -20.27 7.36
N TYR A 337 -7.56 -19.30 7.09
CA TYR A 337 -7.95 -18.93 5.72
C TYR A 337 -6.92 -18.04 5.00
N LEU A 338 -6.04 -17.37 5.75
CA LEU A 338 -5.05 -16.41 5.24
C LEU A 338 -3.66 -17.05 5.15
N GLY A 339 -3.27 -17.82 6.17
CA GLY A 339 -1.95 -18.43 6.30
C GLY A 339 -1.45 -19.18 5.06
N PRO A 340 -2.24 -20.08 4.44
CA PRO A 340 -1.79 -20.81 3.26
C PRO A 340 -1.40 -19.91 2.07
N LEU A 341 -1.98 -18.72 1.96
CA LEU A 341 -1.63 -17.75 0.91
C LEU A 341 -0.44 -16.89 1.32
N ALA A 342 -0.34 -16.52 2.59
CA ALA A 342 0.79 -15.79 3.14
C ALA A 342 2.10 -16.57 2.96
N GLU A 343 2.06 -17.89 3.15
CA GLU A 343 3.20 -18.80 2.91
C GLU A 343 3.68 -18.82 1.45
N LEU A 344 2.80 -18.50 0.49
CA LEU A 344 3.15 -18.34 -0.93
C LEU A 344 3.66 -16.92 -1.27
N GLY A 345 3.75 -16.03 -0.28
CA GLY A 345 4.13 -14.64 -0.49
C GLY A 345 3.05 -13.82 -1.21
N ALA A 346 1.76 -14.14 -1.03
CA ALA A 346 0.66 -13.45 -1.71
C ALA A 346 0.54 -11.95 -1.37
N GLY A 347 1.15 -11.50 -0.27
CA GLY A 347 1.19 -10.11 0.18
C GLY A 347 1.64 -10.00 1.63
N GLU A 348 1.81 -8.77 2.12
CA GLU A 348 2.09 -8.51 3.53
C GLU A 348 0.89 -8.82 4.42
N ALA A 349 1.17 -9.41 5.58
CA ALA A 349 0.17 -9.87 6.53
C ALA A 349 -0.35 -8.75 7.46
N ASP A 350 -0.46 -7.54 6.92
CA ASP A 350 -0.84 -6.31 7.62
C ASP A 350 -2.19 -5.77 7.15
N ASP A 351 -3.03 -5.44 8.12
CA ASP A 351 -4.20 -4.59 7.94
C ASP A 351 -4.02 -3.27 8.70
N PHE A 352 -3.40 -2.28 8.04
CA PHE A 352 -3.33 -0.90 8.55
C PHE A 352 -4.66 -0.15 8.51
N THR A 353 -5.78 -0.82 8.25
CA THR A 353 -7.13 -0.26 8.12
C THR A 353 -7.35 0.48 6.80
N GLY A 354 -7.93 1.67 6.83
CA GLY A 354 -8.26 2.53 5.68
C GLY A 354 -8.96 3.80 6.13
N PRO A 355 -9.15 4.80 5.24
CA PRO A 355 -9.82 6.05 5.59
C PRO A 355 -11.24 5.87 6.15
N SER A 356 -11.95 4.77 5.80
CA SER A 356 -13.27 4.44 6.36
C SER A 356 -13.23 3.65 7.68
N ARG A 357 -12.04 3.23 8.14
CA ARG A 357 -11.81 2.35 9.30
C ARG A 357 -10.85 2.94 10.34
N LEU A 358 -10.77 4.28 10.41
CA LEU A 358 -9.93 5.04 11.35
C LEU A 358 -10.24 4.79 12.84
N ASP A 359 -11.38 4.17 13.14
CA ASP A 359 -11.82 3.80 14.47
C ASP A 359 -11.46 2.36 14.86
N GLN A 360 -10.69 1.65 14.02
CA GLN A 360 -10.22 0.28 14.22
C GLN A 360 -8.71 0.24 14.48
N ASP A 361 -8.25 -0.83 15.12
CA ASP A 361 -6.82 -1.09 15.33
C ASP A 361 -6.15 -1.55 14.02
N GLY A 362 -4.90 -1.14 13.81
CA GLY A 362 -4.02 -1.73 12.82
C GLY A 362 -3.58 -3.12 13.28
N ILE A 363 -3.46 -4.08 12.37
CA ILE A 363 -3.20 -5.48 12.72
C ILE A 363 -2.02 -6.02 11.91
N ARG A 364 -1.07 -6.68 12.57
CA ARG A 364 -0.13 -7.61 11.95
C ARG A 364 -0.50 -9.04 12.31
N TYR A 365 -0.59 -9.91 11.32
CA TYR A 365 -0.78 -11.34 11.57
C TYR A 365 0.56 -12.05 11.67
N ILE A 366 0.80 -12.70 12.82
CA ILE A 366 2.04 -13.40 13.10
C ILE A 366 1.84 -14.93 13.12
N THR A 367 2.94 -15.67 12.95
CA THR A 367 2.99 -17.13 13.13
C THR A 367 3.63 -17.47 14.47
N ASP A 368 3.86 -18.75 14.77
CA ASP A 368 4.54 -19.13 16.01
C ASP A 368 6.01 -18.70 16.00
N PRO A 369 6.56 -18.23 17.14
CA PRO A 369 7.99 -17.97 17.30
C PRO A 369 8.83 -19.16 16.83
N SER A 370 9.79 -18.89 15.96
CA SER A 370 10.65 -19.94 15.39
C SER A 370 12.00 -19.38 14.96
N PRO A 371 13.10 -20.13 15.13
CA PRO A 371 14.42 -19.70 14.63
C PRO A 371 14.50 -19.66 13.09
N ASN A 372 13.51 -20.21 12.39
CA ASN A 372 13.45 -20.24 10.92
C ASN A 372 12.64 -19.07 10.33
N LEU A 373 12.17 -18.14 11.15
CA LEU A 373 11.47 -16.94 10.69
C LEU A 373 12.41 -16.05 9.87
N GLY A 374 11.83 -15.25 8.98
CA GLY A 374 12.55 -14.17 8.29
C GLY A 374 13.08 -13.13 9.30
N TYR A 375 14.05 -12.32 8.88
CA TYR A 375 14.80 -11.43 9.77
C TYR A 375 13.92 -10.58 10.69
N PHE A 376 12.93 -9.86 10.15
CA PHE A 376 12.05 -8.96 10.93
C PHE A 376 11.11 -9.71 11.88
N ALA A 377 10.50 -10.80 11.42
CA ALA A 377 9.66 -11.65 12.28
C ALA A 377 10.48 -12.33 13.38
N LEU A 378 11.72 -12.75 13.07
CA LEU A 378 12.65 -13.31 14.06
C LEU A 378 13.07 -12.27 15.11
N ALA A 379 13.31 -11.03 14.69
CA ALA A 379 13.62 -9.94 15.61
C ALA A 379 12.42 -9.65 16.53
N SER A 380 11.21 -9.57 15.97
CA SER A 380 9.96 -9.37 16.72
C SER A 380 9.69 -10.48 17.73
N ALA A 381 9.97 -11.74 17.34
CA ALA A 381 9.85 -12.90 18.20
C ALA A 381 10.87 -12.93 19.37
N LYS A 382 11.85 -12.01 19.40
CA LYS A 382 12.75 -11.76 20.52
C LYS A 382 12.39 -10.48 21.28
N ASP A 383 12.00 -9.44 20.56
CA ASP A 383 11.58 -8.13 21.06
C ASP A 383 10.69 -7.45 20.02
N ALA A 384 9.42 -7.22 20.34
CA ALA A 384 8.46 -6.62 19.41
C ALA A 384 8.71 -5.12 19.13
N ARG A 385 9.50 -4.43 19.96
CA ARG A 385 9.65 -2.96 19.88
C ARG A 385 10.16 -2.44 18.53
N PRO A 386 11.17 -3.05 17.87
CA PRO A 386 11.63 -2.58 16.57
C PRO A 386 10.55 -2.57 15.50
N GLU A 387 9.64 -3.55 15.49
CA GLU A 387 8.53 -3.54 14.54
C GLU A 387 7.35 -2.69 15.00
N ILE A 388 7.11 -2.56 16.31
CA ILE A 388 6.13 -1.57 16.82
C ILE A 388 6.48 -0.15 16.35
N VAL A 389 7.75 0.25 16.39
CA VAL A 389 8.14 1.61 15.95
C VAL A 389 8.18 1.76 14.43
N HIS A 390 8.41 0.67 13.69
CA HIS A 390 8.46 0.67 12.23
C HIS A 390 7.08 0.59 11.57
N GLU A 391 6.28 -0.41 11.96
CA GLU A 391 4.97 -0.69 11.38
C GLU A 391 3.84 -0.01 12.16
N GLY A 392 3.99 0.14 13.47
CA GLY A 392 2.97 0.67 14.37
C GLY A 392 3.07 2.16 14.60
N ILE A 393 3.50 2.54 15.81
CA ILE A 393 3.61 3.92 16.26
C ILE A 393 5.04 4.19 16.72
N PRO A 394 5.71 5.22 16.16
CA PRO A 394 5.17 6.26 15.27
C PRO A 394 5.30 5.93 13.76
N GLY A 395 5.50 4.67 13.41
CA GLY A 395 5.74 4.17 12.05
C GLY A 395 4.54 4.16 11.08
N HIS A 396 4.45 3.13 10.23
CA HIS A 396 3.53 3.09 9.07
C HIS A 396 2.06 3.29 9.43
N PHE A 397 1.52 2.55 10.40
CA PHE A 397 0.15 2.71 10.85
C PHE A 397 -0.14 4.15 11.29
N PHE A 398 0.76 4.73 12.10
CA PHE A 398 0.61 6.10 12.55
C PHE A 398 0.65 7.12 11.41
N GLN A 399 1.60 6.97 10.49
CA GLN A 399 1.72 7.81 9.31
C GLN A 399 0.46 7.78 8.44
N LEU A 400 -0.06 6.58 8.16
CA LEU A 400 -1.23 6.37 7.31
C LEU A 400 -2.49 7.00 7.91
N ILE A 401 -2.80 6.74 9.19
CA ILE A 401 -4.02 7.30 9.82
C ILE A 401 -3.97 8.83 9.92
N LEU A 402 -2.79 9.42 10.13
CA LEU A 402 -2.63 10.87 10.12
C LEU A 402 -2.81 11.44 8.72
N SER A 403 -2.27 10.77 7.71
CA SER A 403 -2.42 11.14 6.31
C SER A 403 -3.90 11.14 5.91
N TRP A 404 -4.67 10.10 6.25
CA TRP A 404 -6.10 10.03 5.95
C TRP A 404 -6.93 11.11 6.66
N LYS A 405 -6.51 11.56 7.85
CA LYS A 405 -7.14 12.69 8.57
C LYS A 405 -6.68 14.07 8.12
N ASN A 406 -5.71 14.18 7.21
CA ASN A 406 -5.23 15.47 6.74
C ASN A 406 -6.39 16.30 6.16
N PRO A 407 -6.59 17.57 6.56
CA PRO A 407 -7.68 18.39 6.03
C PRO A 407 -7.57 18.61 4.51
N ASP A 408 -6.37 18.54 3.94
CA ASP A 408 -6.13 18.64 2.51
C ASP A 408 -6.19 17.25 1.83
N PRO A 409 -7.20 16.98 0.98
CA PRO A 409 -7.33 15.69 0.29
C PRO A 409 -6.15 15.32 -0.61
N ILE A 410 -5.41 16.31 -1.13
CA ILE A 410 -4.25 16.07 -2.00
C ILE A 410 -3.13 15.35 -1.25
N ARG A 411 -3.05 15.57 0.07
CA ARG A 411 -1.95 15.10 0.92
C ARG A 411 -2.26 13.80 1.66
N ARG A 412 -3.36 13.12 1.31
CA ARG A 412 -3.85 11.92 2.02
C ARG A 412 -3.31 10.60 1.48
N GLN A 413 -2.58 10.62 0.37
CA GLN A 413 -2.25 9.41 -0.40
C GLN A 413 -0.74 9.28 -0.57
N TYR A 414 -0.26 8.05 -0.33
CA TYR A 414 1.11 7.65 -0.64
C TYR A 414 1.13 6.79 -1.91
N TYR A 415 2.17 6.96 -2.72
CA TYR A 415 2.31 6.31 -4.02
C TYR A 415 3.78 6.13 -4.42
N ASP A 416 4.69 6.57 -3.56
CA ASP A 416 6.12 6.37 -3.58
C ASP A 416 6.53 5.88 -2.19
N SER A 417 7.38 4.86 -2.14
CA SER A 417 7.77 4.25 -0.87
C SER A 417 8.82 5.08 -0.13
N SER A 418 9.57 5.99 -0.78
CA SER A 418 10.69 6.70 -0.16
C SER A 418 10.28 7.50 1.09
N ALA A 419 9.15 8.21 1.02
CA ALA A 419 8.65 9.00 2.16
C ALA A 419 7.99 8.12 3.24
N ASN A 420 7.44 6.97 2.85
CA ASN A 420 6.75 6.07 3.78
C ASN A 420 7.76 5.19 4.52
N GLU A 421 8.57 4.44 3.78
CA GLU A 421 9.67 3.63 4.32
C GLU A 421 10.71 4.49 5.05
N GLY A 422 10.93 5.71 4.56
CA GLY A 422 11.80 6.68 5.21
C GLY A 422 11.36 7.01 6.64
N ILE A 423 10.04 7.10 6.92
CA ILE A 423 9.55 7.31 8.30
C ILE A 423 9.76 6.03 9.11
N GLY A 424 9.39 4.87 8.54
CA GLY A 424 9.54 3.60 9.23
C GLY A 424 10.99 3.34 9.64
N PHE A 425 11.97 3.76 8.84
CA PHE A 425 13.39 3.65 9.18
C PHE A 425 13.88 4.77 10.11
N HIS A 426 13.36 5.99 10.01
CA HIS A 426 13.76 7.12 10.85
C HIS A 426 13.44 6.88 12.33
N GLU A 427 12.34 6.18 12.61
CA GLU A 427 11.81 5.95 13.95
C GLU A 427 12.45 4.73 14.66
N ARG A 428 13.33 3.98 13.98
CA ARG A 428 14.08 2.83 14.53
C ARG A 428 15.30 3.25 15.38
#